data_AF-A0A6N3QK16-F1
#
_entry.id   AF-A0A6N3QK16-F1
#
_cell.length_a   1.000
_cell.length_b   1.000
_cell.length_c   1.000
_cell.angle_alpha   90.00
_cell.angle_beta   90.00
_cell.angle_gamma   90.00
#
_symmetry.space_group_name_H-M   'P 1'
#
loop_
_entity.id
_entity.type
_entity.pdbx_description
1 polymer ?
#
loop_
_entity_poly.entity_id
_entity_poly.type
_entity_poly.pdbx_seq_one_letter_code
_entity_poly.pdbx_strand_id
1 'polypeptide(L)'
;MCGGGDYAINAALTEKRIKAVVSITGVNIGRLFREGFSNYDPIGALNAMASQRTKEARGGELQINELLPASLDAAKAHGLTERDVYEATDYYKTPRGQQPGGATKMLFSHAQKTLAWDAFAFTEVLLTLNRPGNPGD
;
A
#
# COMPACT_ATOMS: atom_id res chain seq x y z
N MET A 1 -8.91 -3.82 5.58
CA MET A 1 -7.86 -4.84 5.78
C MET A 1 -6.62 -4.38 5.03
N CYS A 2 -5.44 -4.33 5.66
CA CYS A 2 -4.17 -3.99 4.99
C CYS A 2 -4.30 -2.73 4.10
N GLY A 3 -3.67 -2.71 2.92
CA GLY A 3 -3.78 -1.66 1.92
C GLY A 3 -5.15 -1.57 1.21
N GLY A 4 -6.19 -2.27 1.65
CA GLY A 4 -7.58 -1.94 1.29
C GLY A 4 -8.22 -1.01 2.33
N GLY A 5 -7.70 -1.02 3.56
CA GLY A 5 -8.21 -0.20 4.65
C GLY A 5 -7.91 1.28 4.49
N ASP A 6 -6.81 1.62 3.83
CA ASP A 6 -6.43 3.01 3.57
C ASP A 6 -7.19 3.63 2.41
N TYR A 7 -7.42 2.90 1.32
CA TYR A 7 -8.36 3.33 0.28
C TYR A 7 -9.78 3.52 0.86
N ALA A 8 -10.23 2.62 1.74
CA ALA A 8 -11.53 2.75 2.38
C ALA A 8 -11.62 3.99 3.30
N ILE A 9 -10.58 4.24 4.10
CA ILE A 9 -10.50 5.45 4.93
C ILE A 9 -10.50 6.71 4.06
N ASN A 10 -9.64 6.74 3.03
CA ASN A 10 -9.52 7.89 2.14
C ASN A 10 -10.82 8.18 1.39
N ALA A 11 -11.52 7.13 0.94
CA ALA A 11 -12.83 7.27 0.32
C ALA A 11 -13.86 7.88 1.28
N ALA A 12 -13.89 7.45 2.55
CA ALA A 12 -14.81 7.98 3.56
C ALA A 12 -14.61 9.48 3.87
N LEU A 13 -13.44 10.05 3.53
CA LEU A 13 -13.19 11.49 3.68
C LEU A 13 -14.09 12.34 2.80
N THR A 14 -14.49 11.87 1.62
CA THR A 14 -15.30 12.64 0.67
C THR A 14 -16.63 11.97 0.32
N GLU A 15 -16.70 10.64 0.40
CA GLU A 15 -17.93 9.88 0.19
C GLU A 15 -18.78 9.83 1.46
N LYS A 16 -19.63 10.85 1.64
CA LYS A 16 -20.46 11.00 2.86
C LYS A 16 -21.65 10.04 2.95
N ARG A 17 -21.87 9.18 1.95
CA ARG A 17 -22.78 8.03 2.08
C ARG A 17 -22.19 6.95 2.98
N ILE A 18 -20.86 6.84 3.09
CA ILE A 18 -20.19 5.97 4.06
C ILE A 18 -20.40 6.56 5.46
N LYS A 19 -21.07 5.81 6.35
CA LYS A 19 -21.45 6.28 7.69
C LYS A 19 -20.47 5.87 8.78
N ALA A 20 -19.72 4.80 8.55
CA ALA A 20 -18.67 4.31 9.40
C ALA A 20 -17.66 3.56 8.55
N VAL A 21 -16.38 3.63 8.94
CA VAL A 21 -15.29 2.89 8.32
C VAL A 21 -14.40 2.34 9.42
N VAL A 22 -13.96 1.08 9.27
CA VAL A 22 -13.02 0.43 10.16
C VAL A 22 -11.87 -0.13 9.33
N SER A 23 -10.65 0.06 9.81
CA SER A 23 -9.47 -0.56 9.22
C SER A 23 -8.85 -1.52 10.21
N ILE A 24 -8.63 -2.76 9.75
CA ILE A 24 -7.91 -3.78 10.49
C ILE A 24 -6.54 -3.91 9.81
N THR A 25 -5.49 -3.74 10.61
CA THR A 25 -4.08 -3.67 10.15
C THR A 25 -3.91 -2.72 8.96
N GLY A 26 -4.57 -1.56 9.03
CA GLY A 26 -4.52 -0.55 7.97
C GLY A 26 -3.10 -0.05 7.71
N VAL A 27 -2.74 0.02 6.44
CA VAL A 27 -1.43 0.52 6.00
C VAL A 27 -1.65 1.84 5.30
N ASN A 28 -0.96 2.92 5.67
CA ASN A 28 -0.87 4.08 4.79
C ASN A 28 0.14 3.75 3.68
N ILE A 29 -0.33 3.34 2.50
CA ILE A 29 0.57 2.85 1.45
C ILE A 29 1.52 3.95 0.97
N GLY A 30 1.12 5.23 0.99
CA GLY A 30 2.02 6.33 0.67
C GLY A 30 3.20 6.44 1.62
N ARG A 31 2.94 6.31 2.92
CA ARG A 31 4.01 6.22 3.93
C ARG A 31 4.87 4.97 3.72
N LEU A 32 4.25 3.81 3.49
CA LEU A 32 4.99 2.56 3.24
C LEU A 32 5.96 2.69 2.04
N PHE A 33 5.56 3.41 0.99
CA PHE A 33 6.43 3.66 -0.16
C PHE A 33 7.57 4.65 0.16
N ARG A 34 7.30 5.72 0.91
CA ARG A 34 8.32 6.71 1.31
C ARG A 34 9.33 6.16 2.32
N GLU A 35 8.95 5.15 3.08
CA GLU A 35 9.78 4.50 4.10
C GLU A 35 10.24 3.12 3.59
N GLY A 36 9.46 2.08 3.84
CA GLY A 36 9.82 0.68 3.57
C GLY A 36 10.28 0.40 2.14
N PHE A 37 9.46 0.66 1.11
CA PHE A 37 9.81 0.26 -0.26
C PHE A 37 10.90 1.12 -0.91
N SER A 38 11.15 2.32 -0.40
CA SER A 38 12.24 3.17 -0.89
C SER A 38 13.47 3.12 0.00
N ASN A 39 13.48 2.32 1.07
CA ASN A 39 14.53 2.32 2.08
C ASN A 39 14.82 3.73 2.63
N TYR A 40 13.76 4.50 2.87
CA TYR A 40 13.82 5.90 3.30
C TYR A 40 14.51 6.86 2.31
N ASP A 41 14.64 6.47 1.03
CA ASP A 41 15.09 7.34 -0.08
C ASP A 41 13.99 7.52 -1.14
N PRO A 42 12.94 8.31 -0.84
CA PRO A 42 11.83 8.52 -1.76
C PRO A 42 12.25 9.24 -3.05
N ILE A 43 13.29 10.09 -3.02
CA ILE A 43 13.77 10.81 -4.21
C ILE A 43 14.53 9.86 -5.13
N GLY A 44 15.41 9.01 -4.59
CA GLY A 44 16.07 7.95 -5.35
C GLY A 44 15.06 6.99 -5.97
N ALA A 45 14.02 6.59 -5.23
CA ALA A 45 12.94 5.77 -5.76
C ALA A 45 12.20 6.47 -6.93
N LEU A 46 11.87 7.76 -6.81
CA LEU A 46 11.24 8.52 -7.90
C LEU A 46 12.14 8.61 -9.14
N ASN A 47 13.44 8.84 -8.96
CA ASN A 47 14.42 8.89 -10.05
C ASN A 47 14.56 7.52 -10.75
N ALA A 48 14.59 6.43 -9.98
CA ALA A 48 14.62 5.07 -10.50
C ALA A 48 13.34 4.75 -11.30
N MET A 49 12.16 5.09 -10.77
CA MET A 49 10.90 4.91 -11.48
C MET A 49 10.82 5.77 -12.76
N ALA A 50 11.36 7.00 -12.75
CA ALA A 50 11.41 7.85 -13.94
C ALA A 50 12.31 7.27 -15.04
N SER A 51 13.46 6.72 -14.64
CA SER A 51 14.38 6.03 -15.54
C SER A 51 13.71 4.79 -16.15
N GLN A 52 13.02 4.01 -15.31
CA GLN A 52 12.29 2.82 -15.77
C GLN A 52 11.14 3.18 -16.72
N ARG A 53 10.33 4.21 -16.43
CA ARG A 53 9.30 4.71 -17.37
C ARG A 53 9.89 5.11 -18.73
N THR A 54 11.06 5.75 -18.73
CA THR A 54 11.74 6.14 -19.97
C THR A 54 12.18 4.92 -20.78
N LYS A 55 12.69 3.88 -20.11
CA LYS A 55 13.05 2.60 -20.74
C LYS A 55 11.82 1.92 -21.37
N GLU A 56 10.72 1.85 -20.63
CA GLU A 56 9.46 1.25 -21.09
C GLU A 56 8.89 2.01 -22.30
N ALA A 57 8.88 3.35 -22.26
CA ALA A 57 8.42 4.18 -23.36
C ALA A 57 9.24 4.01 -24.66
N ARG A 58 10.48 3.52 -24.55
CA ARG A 58 11.37 3.21 -25.70
C ARG A 58 11.24 1.75 -26.17
N GLY A 59 10.25 1.00 -25.68
CA GLY A 59 10.02 -0.39 -26.04
C GLY A 59 10.79 -1.40 -25.19
N GLY A 60 11.39 -0.97 -24.07
CA GLY A 60 12.02 -1.89 -23.12
C GLY A 60 11.01 -2.65 -22.25
N GLU A 61 11.48 -3.73 -21.63
CA GLU A 61 10.68 -4.58 -20.75
C GLU A 61 10.14 -3.85 -19.51
N LEU A 62 8.93 -4.24 -19.09
CA LEU A 62 8.29 -3.81 -17.86
C LEU A 62 9.03 -4.37 -16.64
N GLN A 63 9.22 -3.53 -15.62
CA GLN A 63 9.75 -4.00 -14.34
C GLN A 63 8.60 -4.35 -13.39
N ILE A 64 8.39 -5.64 -13.17
CA ILE A 64 7.43 -6.16 -12.20
C ILE A 64 8.16 -6.51 -10.90
N ASN A 65 7.80 -5.84 -9.81
CA ASN A 65 8.33 -6.13 -8.48
C ASN A 65 7.35 -7.00 -7.71
N GLU A 66 7.89 -7.98 -6.99
CA GLU A 66 7.16 -8.71 -5.94
C GLU A 66 7.09 -7.84 -4.68
N LEU A 67 5.90 -7.81 -4.07
CA LEU A 67 5.63 -7.07 -2.82
C LEU A 67 5.89 -7.92 -1.58
N LEU A 68 6.03 -9.23 -1.76
CA LEU A 68 6.34 -10.20 -0.72
C LEU A 68 7.45 -11.14 -1.21
N PRO A 69 8.24 -11.72 -0.29
CA PRO A 69 9.14 -12.84 -0.61
C PRO A 69 8.44 -13.93 -1.44
N ALA A 70 9.21 -14.61 -2.30
CA ALA A 70 8.68 -15.65 -3.17
C ALA A 70 8.20 -16.90 -2.41
N SER A 71 8.73 -17.14 -1.20
CA SER A 71 8.41 -18.27 -0.34
C SER A 71 8.80 -17.97 1.12
N LEU A 72 8.39 -18.84 2.05
CA LEU A 72 8.79 -18.74 3.46
C LEU A 72 10.29 -18.98 3.66
N ASP A 73 10.91 -19.83 2.85
CA ASP A 73 12.35 -20.05 2.91
C ASP A 73 13.12 -18.83 2.41
N ALA A 74 12.63 -18.15 1.36
CA ALA A 74 13.17 -16.87 0.94
C ALA A 74 13.00 -15.80 2.03
N ALA A 75 11.83 -15.74 2.68
CA ALA A 75 11.61 -14.83 3.79
C ALA A 75 12.63 -15.05 4.93
N LYS A 76 12.83 -16.31 5.36
CA LYS A 76 13.84 -16.67 6.37
C LYS A 76 15.26 -16.30 5.94
N ALA A 77 15.63 -16.57 4.70
CA ALA A 77 16.96 -16.27 4.17
C ALA A 77 17.25 -14.76 4.17
N HIS A 78 16.22 -13.92 4.03
CA HIS A 78 16.31 -12.46 4.10
C HIS A 78 16.11 -11.90 5.52
N GLY A 79 15.97 -12.75 6.55
CA GLY A 79 15.70 -12.32 7.91
C GLY A 79 14.30 -11.74 8.14
N LEU A 80 13.39 -11.93 7.17
CA LEU A 80 12.00 -11.47 7.20
C LEU A 80 11.12 -12.50 7.94
N THR A 81 11.44 -12.72 9.21
CA THR A 81 10.76 -13.68 10.08
C THR A 81 9.81 -13.02 11.08
N GLU A 82 9.74 -11.69 11.07
CA GLU A 82 8.71 -10.94 11.77
C GLU A 82 7.31 -11.28 11.23
N ARG A 83 6.34 -11.23 12.14
CA ARG A 83 4.99 -11.75 11.89
C ARG A 83 4.35 -11.17 10.63
N ASP A 84 4.51 -9.88 10.37
CA ASP A 84 3.73 -9.21 9.32
C ASP A 84 4.09 -9.69 7.92
N VAL A 85 5.37 -9.58 7.51
CA VAL A 85 5.80 -10.01 6.17
C VAL A 85 5.80 -11.53 6.06
N TYR A 86 6.17 -12.25 7.13
CA TYR A 86 6.21 -13.71 7.11
C TYR A 86 4.80 -14.33 6.96
N GLU A 87 3.81 -13.89 7.76
CA GLU A 87 2.44 -14.38 7.65
C GLU A 87 1.76 -13.92 6.35
N ALA A 88 2.06 -12.71 5.86
CA ALA A 88 1.59 -12.30 4.55
C ALA A 88 2.17 -13.20 3.45
N THR A 89 3.47 -13.53 3.52
CA THR A 89 4.11 -14.46 2.59
C THR A 89 3.44 -15.82 2.65
N ASP A 90 3.21 -16.36 3.84
CA ASP A 90 2.54 -17.65 4.01
C ASP A 90 1.13 -17.62 3.42
N TYR A 91 0.35 -16.58 3.72
CA TYR A 91 -1.01 -16.45 3.22
C TYR A 91 -1.07 -16.35 1.69
N TYR A 92 -0.26 -15.50 1.06
CA TYR A 92 -0.37 -15.21 -0.38
C TYR A 92 0.45 -16.15 -1.27
N LYS A 93 1.48 -16.83 -0.76
CA LYS A 93 2.40 -17.67 -1.54
C LYS A 93 2.22 -19.18 -1.31
N THR A 94 1.30 -19.59 -0.45
CA THR A 94 1.01 -21.02 -0.19
C THR A 94 -0.48 -21.34 -0.37
N PRO A 95 -0.88 -22.62 -0.39
CA PRO A 95 -2.29 -23.01 -0.46
C PRO A 95 -3.18 -22.47 0.68
N ARG A 96 -2.60 -21.87 1.74
CA ARG A 96 -3.36 -21.23 2.83
C ARG A 96 -4.29 -20.12 2.34
N GLY A 97 -3.85 -19.31 1.38
CA GLY A 97 -4.61 -18.16 0.89
C GLY A 97 -4.32 -17.76 -0.57
N GLN A 98 -3.46 -18.48 -1.28
CA GLN A 98 -3.16 -18.20 -2.69
C GLN A 98 -4.41 -18.38 -3.55
N GLN A 99 -4.71 -17.36 -4.35
CA GLN A 99 -5.84 -17.34 -5.28
C GLN A 99 -5.41 -16.69 -6.61
N PRO A 100 -6.03 -17.02 -7.75
CA PRO A 100 -5.66 -16.45 -9.06
C PRO A 100 -5.65 -14.91 -9.11
N GLY A 101 -6.53 -14.25 -8.35
CA GLY A 101 -6.60 -12.78 -8.24
C GLY A 101 -5.72 -12.17 -7.14
N GLY A 102 -5.08 -12.99 -6.31
CA GLY A 102 -4.29 -12.56 -5.13
C GLY A 102 -2.83 -12.28 -5.46
N ALA A 103 -2.53 -11.77 -6.66
CA ALA A 103 -1.14 -11.53 -7.06
C ALA A 103 -0.51 -10.41 -6.22
N THR A 104 0.63 -10.70 -5.60
CA THR A 104 1.37 -9.78 -4.73
C THR A 104 2.50 -9.08 -5.50
N LYS A 105 2.15 -8.47 -6.64
CA LYS A 105 3.10 -7.84 -7.57
C LYS A 105 2.63 -6.47 -8.01
N MET A 106 3.59 -5.62 -8.39
CA MET A 106 3.33 -4.27 -8.89
C MET A 106 4.20 -3.93 -10.09
N LEU A 107 3.68 -3.09 -10.98
CA LEU A 107 4.50 -2.46 -12.03
C LEU A 107 5.26 -1.29 -11.41
N PHE A 108 6.59 -1.42 -11.33
CA PHE A 108 7.46 -0.48 -10.59
C PHE A 108 7.29 0.96 -11.07
N SER A 109 7.24 1.14 -12.38
CA SER A 109 7.15 2.42 -13.05
C SER A 109 5.86 3.20 -12.78
N HIS A 110 4.81 2.54 -12.25
CA HIS A 110 3.49 3.10 -11.97
C HIS A 110 3.27 3.49 -10.50
N ALA A 111 4.18 3.11 -9.61
CA ALA A 111 4.03 3.35 -8.17
C ALA A 111 4.43 4.77 -7.71
N GLN A 112 4.93 5.63 -8.60
CA GLN A 112 5.38 6.99 -8.27
C GLN A 112 4.28 7.85 -7.66
N LYS A 113 3.02 7.65 -8.09
CA LYS A 113 1.87 8.42 -7.57
C LYS A 113 1.65 8.13 -6.08
N THR A 114 1.98 6.92 -5.66
CA THR A 114 1.84 6.48 -4.27
C THR A 114 2.76 7.27 -3.34
N LEU A 115 3.97 7.64 -3.78
CA LEU A 115 4.90 8.42 -2.94
C LEU A 115 4.37 9.80 -2.56
N ALA A 116 3.57 10.43 -3.43
CA ALA A 116 2.94 11.72 -3.16
C ALA A 116 1.58 11.60 -2.46
N TRP A 117 1.05 10.39 -2.30
CA TRP A 117 -0.25 10.16 -1.70
C TRP A 117 -0.13 10.02 -0.18
N ASP A 118 -1.13 10.52 0.52
CA ASP A 118 -1.33 10.26 1.95
C ASP A 118 -2.80 9.86 2.13
N ALA A 119 -3.02 8.58 2.41
CA ALA A 119 -4.36 8.05 2.56
C ALA A 119 -5.10 8.64 3.76
N PHE A 120 -4.37 9.14 4.77
CA PHE A 120 -4.92 9.63 6.04
C PHE A 120 -4.88 11.15 6.18
N ALA A 121 -4.49 11.87 5.13
CA ALA A 121 -4.51 13.32 5.12
C ALA A 121 -5.91 13.85 5.43
N PHE A 122 -6.00 14.82 6.34
CA PHE A 122 -7.23 15.48 6.78
C PHE A 122 -8.25 14.57 7.48
N THR A 123 -7.86 13.37 7.91
CA THR A 123 -8.78 12.45 8.63
C THR A 123 -9.38 13.09 9.88
N GLU A 124 -8.59 13.89 10.60
CA GLU A 124 -8.98 14.64 11.79
C GLU A 124 -10.08 15.68 11.54
N VAL A 125 -10.24 16.15 10.30
CA VAL A 125 -11.27 17.15 9.91
C VAL A 125 -12.41 16.52 9.12
N LEU A 126 -12.12 15.56 8.24
CA LEU A 126 -13.07 15.06 7.26
C LEU A 126 -13.78 13.77 7.70
N LEU A 127 -13.28 13.04 8.70
CA LEU A 127 -14.00 11.91 9.28
C LEU A 127 -14.98 12.31 10.39
N THR A 128 -14.95 13.56 10.85
CA THR A 128 -15.95 14.06 11.79
C THR A 128 -17.25 14.36 11.05
N LEU A 129 -18.36 13.83 11.58
CA LEU A 129 -19.69 14.26 11.19
C LEU A 129 -20.06 15.42 12.09
N ASN A 130 -19.73 16.65 11.69
CA ASN A 130 -20.38 17.83 12.28
C ASN A 130 -21.86 17.74 11.89
N ARG A 131 -22.67 17.13 12.77
CA ARG A 131 -24.12 17.21 12.69
C ARG A 131 -24.52 18.53 13.33
N PRO A 132 -25.05 19.50 12.58
CA PRO A 132 -25.68 20.64 13.22
C PRO A 132 -26.79 20.12 14.15
N GLY A 133 -26.67 20.41 15.45
CA GLY A 133 -27.70 20.10 16.45
C GLY A 133 -27.43 18.94 17.42
N ASN A 134 -26.20 18.44 17.57
CA ASN A 134 -25.89 17.53 18.68
C ASN A 134 -25.50 18.35 19.94
N PRO A 135 -26.27 18.32 21.04
CA PRO A 135 -25.96 19.09 22.23
C PRO A 135 -24.87 18.34 23.03
N GLY A 136 -23.61 18.61 22.70
CA GLY A 136 -22.46 18.02 23.38
C GLY A 136 -21.10 18.61 23.00
N ASP A 137 -21.07 19.62 22.12
CA ASP A 137 -19.88 20.43 21.83
C ASP A 137 -19.87 21.70 22.69
#